data_AF-B0TLN8-F1
#
_entry.id   AF-B0TLN8-F1
#
_cell.length_a   1.000
_cell.length_b   1.000
_cell.length_c   1.000
_cell.angle_alpha   90.00
_cell.angle_beta   90.00
_cell.angle_gamma   90.00
#
_symmetry.space_group_name_H-M   'P 1'
#
loop_
_entity.id
_entity.type
_entity.pdbx_description
1 polymer ?
#
loop_
_entity_poly.entity_id
_entity_poly.type
_entity_poly.pdbx_seq_one_letter_code
_entity_poly.pdbx_strand_id
1 'polypeptide(L)'
;MNKKLKQGIRVLFQSLPFIEKILHFVVMIGVLLQLISSSLMHVHGDTPLNKIADLAFIHIYAGLVLLPLGIIFAIKVIMRRRLFDLYPWLFGRYEGIKEDAESLLKVILPEPKPAGLAATVEGLGLLALLLALVTGATWFLVVNMSGPNELLLSVHKLSVTFIQAYFFAHGAFALLHLFKWWRE
;
A
#
# COMPACT_ATOMS: atom_id res chain seq x y z
N MET A 1 15.19 -21.05 -10.15
CA MET A 1 13.91 -20.89 -9.41
C MET A 1 13.07 -22.16 -9.55
N ASN A 2 12.78 -22.84 -8.45
CA ASN A 2 12.06 -24.12 -8.40
C ASN A 2 10.68 -24.01 -9.09
N LYS A 3 10.29 -24.99 -9.93
CA LYS A 3 8.99 -25.01 -10.65
C LYS A 3 7.81 -24.88 -9.68
N LYS A 4 7.88 -25.49 -8.50
CA LYS A 4 6.84 -25.43 -7.47
C LYS A 4 6.66 -24.01 -6.89
N LEU A 5 7.76 -23.28 -6.69
CA LEU A 5 7.70 -21.88 -6.22
C LEU A 5 7.06 -20.95 -7.25
N LYS A 6 7.38 -21.12 -8.54
CA LYS A 6 6.73 -20.34 -9.62
C LYS A 6 5.22 -20.54 -9.63
N GLN A 7 4.76 -21.77 -9.39
CA GLN A 7 3.34 -22.09 -9.35
C GLN A 7 2.64 -21.45 -8.16
N GLY A 8 3.25 -21.49 -6.96
CA GLY A 8 2.69 -20.85 -5.77
C GLY A 8 2.56 -19.33 -5.92
N ILE A 9 3.58 -18.66 -6.45
CA ILE A 9 3.49 -17.21 -6.76
C ILE A 9 2.36 -16.94 -7.76
N ARG A 10 2.18 -17.80 -8.77
CA ARG A 10 1.10 -17.65 -9.75
C ARG A 10 -0.29 -17.70 -9.09
N VAL A 11 -0.47 -18.53 -8.06
CA VAL A 11 -1.73 -18.66 -7.31
C VAL A 11 -2.08 -17.34 -6.60
N LEU A 12 -1.11 -16.68 -5.96
CA LEU A 12 -1.36 -15.41 -5.26
C LEU A 12 -1.91 -14.31 -6.18
N PHE A 13 -1.47 -14.30 -7.44
CA PHE A 13 -1.85 -13.28 -8.42
C PHE A 13 -2.79 -13.80 -9.49
N GLN A 14 -3.40 -14.98 -9.32
CA GLN A 14 -4.18 -15.61 -10.40
C GLN A 14 -5.44 -14.81 -10.77
N SER A 15 -6.02 -14.11 -9.79
CA SER A 15 -7.25 -13.32 -9.93
C SER A 15 -7.04 -11.91 -10.49
N LEU A 16 -5.80 -11.44 -10.63
CA LEU A 16 -5.52 -10.10 -11.14
C LEU A 16 -5.38 -10.08 -12.66
N PRO A 17 -5.88 -9.04 -13.34
CA PRO A 17 -5.53 -8.75 -14.74
C PRO A 17 -4.03 -8.50 -14.91
N PHE A 18 -3.49 -8.77 -16.11
CA PHE A 18 -2.05 -8.64 -16.37
C PHE A 18 -1.48 -7.26 -16.04
N ILE A 19 -2.17 -6.19 -16.45
CA ILE A 19 -1.75 -4.80 -16.18
C ILE A 19 -1.73 -4.52 -14.68
N GLU A 20 -2.72 -5.00 -13.92
CA GLU A 20 -2.74 -4.83 -12.47
C GLU A 20 -1.62 -5.59 -11.78
N LYS A 21 -1.21 -6.77 -12.29
CA LYS A 21 -0.03 -7.47 -11.74
C LYS A 21 1.24 -6.65 -11.91
N ILE A 22 1.43 -6.05 -13.08
CA ILE A 22 2.59 -5.19 -13.35
C ILE A 22 2.54 -3.96 -12.45
N LEU A 23 1.41 -3.25 -12.42
CA LEU A 23 1.25 -2.05 -11.61
C LEU A 23 1.44 -2.37 -10.12
N HIS A 24 0.82 -3.43 -9.62
CA HIS A 24 1.00 -3.88 -8.24
C HIS A 24 2.48 -4.14 -7.94
N PHE A 25 3.19 -4.88 -8.81
CA PHE A 25 4.61 -5.17 -8.60
C PHE A 25 5.47 -3.89 -8.58
N VAL A 26 5.26 -2.99 -9.55
CA VAL A 26 5.99 -1.72 -9.63
C VAL A 26 5.70 -0.85 -8.40
N VAL A 27 4.44 -0.70 -8.02
CA VAL A 27 4.03 0.06 -6.84
C VAL A 27 4.58 -0.57 -5.56
N MET A 28 4.51 -1.88 -5.41
CA MET A 28 5.04 -2.61 -4.26
C MET A 28 6.56 -2.39 -4.10
N ILE A 29 7.33 -2.50 -5.19
CA ILE A 29 8.77 -2.22 -5.16
C ILE A 29 9.04 -0.74 -4.87
N GLY A 30 8.26 0.17 -5.47
CA GLY A 30 8.34 1.60 -5.19
C GLY A 30 8.12 1.91 -3.70
N VAL A 31 7.05 1.38 -3.11
CA VAL A 31 6.75 1.52 -1.67
C VAL A 31 7.87 0.92 -0.82
N LEU A 32 8.38 -0.26 -1.16
CA LEU A 32 9.50 -0.87 -0.43
C LEU A 32 10.74 0.02 -0.43
N LEU A 33 11.12 0.58 -1.59
CA LEU A 33 12.25 1.50 -1.69
C LEU A 33 12.00 2.82 -0.94
N GLN A 34 10.74 3.30 -0.90
CA GLN A 34 10.35 4.46 -0.10
C GLN A 34 10.49 4.20 1.41
N LEU A 35 10.07 3.02 1.90
CA LEU A 35 10.25 2.62 3.29
C LEU A 35 11.73 2.44 3.68
N ILE A 36 12.54 1.86 2.78
CA ILE A 36 13.99 1.70 3.01
C ILE A 36 14.67 3.07 3.05
N SER A 37 14.48 3.90 2.02
CA SER A 37 15.08 5.24 1.96
C SER A 37 14.65 6.11 3.14
N SER A 38 13.37 6.06 3.55
CA SER A 38 12.88 6.85 4.69
C SER A 38 13.47 6.42 6.03
N SER A 39 13.76 5.12 6.21
CA SER A 39 14.41 4.62 7.43
C SER A 39 15.89 5.00 7.55
N LEU A 40 16.54 5.30 6.43
CA LEU A 40 17.97 5.66 6.37
C LEU A 40 18.18 7.17 6.36
N MET A 41 17.19 7.95 5.90
CA MET A 41 17.29 9.41 5.87
C MET A 41 17.02 10.03 7.26
N HIS A 42 17.75 11.09 7.59
CA HIS A 42 17.47 11.93 8.75
C HIS A 42 16.99 13.29 8.24
N VAL A 43 15.69 13.56 8.36
CA VAL A 43 15.08 14.83 7.94
C VAL A 43 14.21 15.37 9.07
N HIS A 44 14.50 16.62 9.44
CA HIS A 44 13.74 17.40 10.43
C HIS A 44 12.89 18.45 9.71
N GLY A 45 11.80 18.88 10.34
CA GLY A 45 10.80 19.73 9.68
C GLY A 45 11.22 21.20 9.57
N ASP A 46 12.34 21.56 10.17
CA ASP A 46 13.03 22.84 10.11
C ASP A 46 14.20 22.86 9.11
N THR A 47 14.53 21.70 8.51
CA THR A 47 15.68 21.56 7.61
C THR A 47 15.37 22.16 6.23
N PRO A 48 16.12 23.18 5.77
CA PRO A 48 15.95 23.73 4.43
C PRO A 48 16.33 22.73 3.33
N LEU A 49 15.68 22.82 2.15
CA LEU A 49 15.93 21.92 1.01
C LEU A 49 17.38 21.93 0.53
N ASN A 50 18.11 23.03 0.65
CA ASN A 50 19.53 23.08 0.26
C ASN A 50 20.48 22.41 1.26
N LYS A 51 19.96 21.87 2.38
CA LYS A 51 20.73 21.19 3.42
C LYS A 51 20.33 19.74 3.64
N ILE A 52 19.41 19.20 2.84
CA ILE A 52 19.03 17.77 2.93
C ILE A 52 20.08 16.89 2.23
N ALA A 53 20.22 15.65 2.70
CA ALA A 53 21.13 14.67 2.12
C ALA A 53 20.63 14.16 0.75
N ASP A 54 21.55 13.67 -0.08
CA ASP A 54 21.25 13.12 -1.42
C ASP A 54 20.18 12.02 -1.39
N LEU A 55 20.19 11.17 -0.35
CA LEU A 55 19.19 10.13 -0.18
C LEU A 55 17.77 10.69 -0.01
N ALA A 56 17.62 11.86 0.60
CA ALA A 56 16.34 12.54 0.73
C ALA A 56 15.84 13.04 -0.65
N PHE A 57 16.74 13.50 -1.53
CA PHE A 57 16.35 13.82 -2.91
C PHE A 57 15.87 12.58 -3.67
N ILE A 58 16.59 11.45 -3.55
CA ILE A 58 16.17 10.18 -4.15
C ILE A 58 14.77 9.80 -3.64
N HIS A 59 14.53 9.88 -2.33
CA HIS A 59 13.24 9.61 -1.71
C HIS A 59 12.13 10.50 -2.31
N ILE A 60 12.35 11.83 -2.33
CA ILE A 60 11.39 12.82 -2.85
C ILE A 60 11.06 12.54 -4.32
N TYR A 61 12.06 12.46 -5.20
CA TYR A 61 11.82 12.31 -6.64
C TYR A 61 11.23 10.94 -6.98
N ALA A 62 11.69 9.86 -6.33
CA ALA A 62 11.07 8.56 -6.50
C ALA A 62 9.62 8.55 -5.99
N GLY A 63 9.30 9.31 -4.94
CA GLY A 63 7.94 9.47 -4.41
C GLY A 63 7.04 10.24 -5.38
N LEU A 64 7.57 11.31 -6.00
CA LEU A 64 6.87 12.07 -7.03
C LEU A 64 6.61 11.24 -8.30
N VAL A 65 7.51 10.34 -8.69
CA VAL A 65 7.28 9.38 -9.78
C VAL A 65 6.26 8.31 -9.37
N LEU A 66 6.28 7.89 -8.11
CA LEU A 66 5.33 6.91 -7.59
C LEU A 66 3.90 7.47 -7.48
N LEU A 67 3.72 8.78 -7.33
CA LEU A 67 2.41 9.43 -7.28
C LEU A 67 1.51 9.12 -8.50
N PRO A 68 1.89 9.45 -9.75
CA PRO A 68 1.06 9.13 -10.92
C PRO A 68 0.89 7.61 -11.10
N LEU A 69 1.91 6.79 -10.79
CA LEU A 69 1.78 5.33 -10.85
C LEU A 69 0.75 4.79 -9.85
N GLY A 70 0.76 5.32 -8.61
CA GLY A 70 -0.18 4.99 -7.56
C GLY A 70 -1.61 5.41 -7.92
N ILE A 71 -1.78 6.59 -8.54
CA ILE A 71 -3.09 7.04 -9.05
C ILE A 71 -3.59 6.11 -10.16
N ILE A 72 -2.76 5.78 -11.15
CA ILE A 72 -3.13 4.86 -12.23
C ILE A 72 -3.51 3.49 -11.65
N PHE A 73 -2.73 2.98 -10.70
CA PHE A 73 -3.02 1.71 -10.03
C PHE A 73 -4.38 1.77 -9.29
N ALA A 74 -4.62 2.80 -8.49
CA ALA A 74 -5.88 2.99 -7.78
C ALA A 74 -7.08 3.07 -8.75
N ILE A 75 -6.96 3.82 -9.84
CA ILE A 75 -7.99 3.92 -10.88
C ILE A 75 -8.27 2.54 -11.47
N LYS A 76 -7.24 1.75 -11.83
CA LYS A 76 -7.44 0.42 -12.39
C LYS A 76 -8.18 -0.52 -11.44
N VAL A 77 -7.82 -0.51 -10.15
CA VAL A 77 -8.50 -1.33 -9.14
C VAL A 77 -9.96 -0.87 -8.95
N ILE A 78 -10.21 0.43 -8.85
CA ILE A 78 -11.56 1.00 -8.71
C ILE A 78 -12.43 0.73 -9.94
N MET A 79 -11.87 0.73 -11.15
CA MET A 79 -12.61 0.38 -12.38
C MET A 79 -13.00 -1.11 -12.43
N ARG A 80 -12.19 -2.00 -11.83
CA ARG A 80 -12.47 -3.44 -11.79
C ARG A 80 -13.46 -3.81 -10.69
N ARG A 81 -13.40 -3.14 -9.54
CA ARG A 81 -14.18 -3.47 -8.33
C ARG A 81 -15.41 -2.58 -8.20
N ARG A 82 -16.48 -3.07 -7.57
CA ARG A 82 -17.55 -2.16 -7.14
C ARG A 82 -17.09 -1.43 -5.89
N LEU A 83 -17.42 -0.15 -5.74
CA LEU A 83 -16.99 0.63 -4.57
C LEU A 83 -17.45 0.02 -3.25
N PHE A 84 -18.64 -0.55 -3.21
CA PHE A 84 -19.15 -1.25 -2.02
C PHE A 84 -18.46 -2.59 -1.75
N ASP A 85 -17.66 -3.13 -2.68
CA ASP A 85 -16.84 -4.32 -2.40
C ASP A 85 -15.55 -3.93 -1.66
N LEU A 86 -14.97 -2.76 -2.00
CA LEU A 86 -13.73 -2.23 -1.41
C LEU A 86 -13.99 -1.46 -0.11
N TYR A 87 -15.12 -0.78 -0.03
CA TYR A 87 -15.49 0.07 1.11
C TYR A 87 -16.87 -0.29 1.65
N PRO A 88 -17.16 -1.57 1.95
CA PRO A 88 -18.49 -2.01 2.35
C PRO A 88 -19.02 -1.30 3.62
N TRP A 89 -18.11 -0.86 4.50
CA TRP A 89 -18.39 -0.06 5.70
C TRP A 89 -19.01 1.31 5.39
N LEU A 90 -18.72 1.93 4.24
CA LEU A 90 -19.39 3.16 3.81
C LEU A 90 -20.87 2.94 3.46
N PHE A 91 -21.26 1.70 3.19
CA PHE A 91 -22.60 1.31 2.75
C PHE A 91 -23.34 0.47 3.79
N GLY A 92 -22.79 0.34 5.01
CA GLY A 92 -23.40 -0.45 6.08
C GLY A 92 -23.36 -1.98 5.87
N ARG A 93 -22.52 -2.50 4.97
CA ARG A 93 -22.47 -3.93 4.61
C ARG A 93 -21.37 -4.67 5.38
N TYR A 94 -21.59 -4.98 6.64
CA TYR A 94 -20.53 -5.53 7.50
C TYR A 94 -20.46 -7.07 7.50
N GLU A 95 -21.43 -7.75 6.88
CA GLU A 95 -21.63 -9.19 6.99
C GLU A 95 -20.39 -9.98 6.54
N GLY A 96 -19.86 -9.65 5.36
CA GLY A 96 -18.68 -10.32 4.80
C GLY A 96 -17.42 -10.12 5.64
N ILE A 97 -17.21 -8.91 6.18
CA ILE A 97 -16.10 -8.62 7.09
C ILE A 97 -16.24 -9.44 8.37
N LYS A 98 -17.45 -9.48 8.95
CA LYS A 98 -17.73 -10.19 10.19
C LYS A 98 -17.47 -11.69 10.05
N GLU A 99 -18.00 -12.32 9.00
CA GLU A 99 -17.78 -13.74 8.71
C GLU A 99 -16.29 -14.09 8.56
N ASP A 100 -15.55 -13.24 7.85
CA ASP A 100 -14.11 -13.45 7.63
C ASP A 100 -13.32 -13.26 8.94
N ALA A 101 -13.70 -12.28 9.77
CA ALA A 101 -13.11 -12.08 11.09
C ALA A 101 -13.39 -13.26 12.03
N GLU A 102 -14.62 -13.76 12.07
CA GLU A 102 -14.98 -14.96 12.84
C GLU A 102 -14.23 -16.21 12.38
N SER A 103 -13.95 -16.33 11.08
CA SER A 103 -13.12 -17.41 10.53
C SER A 103 -11.67 -17.30 11.01
N LEU A 104 -11.11 -16.09 11.01
CA LEU A 104 -9.75 -15.84 11.51
C LEU A 104 -9.61 -16.13 13.01
N LEU A 105 -10.64 -15.83 13.81
CA LEU A 105 -10.66 -16.19 15.24
C LEU A 105 -10.61 -17.72 15.47
N LYS A 106 -11.06 -18.49 14.48
CA LYS A 106 -10.97 -19.97 14.46
C LYS A 106 -9.69 -20.48 13.78
N VAL A 107 -8.75 -19.59 13.46
CA VAL A 107 -7.50 -19.90 12.72
C VAL A 107 -7.76 -20.48 11.33
N ILE A 108 -8.89 -20.09 10.72
CA ILE A 108 -9.27 -20.46 9.37
C ILE A 108 -9.03 -19.25 8.47
N LEU A 109 -8.14 -19.40 7.49
CA LEU A 109 -7.90 -18.36 6.49
C LEU A 109 -9.12 -18.24 5.57
N PRO A 110 -9.82 -17.08 5.55
CA PRO A 110 -10.97 -16.87 4.69
C PRO A 110 -10.54 -16.76 3.22
N GLU A 111 -11.39 -17.24 2.32
CA GLU A 111 -11.15 -17.09 0.88
C GLU A 111 -11.54 -15.67 0.41
N PRO A 112 -10.78 -15.05 -0.51
CA PRO A 112 -11.10 -13.70 -0.99
C PRO A 112 -12.48 -13.62 -1.66
N LYS A 113 -13.35 -12.75 -1.14
CA LYS A 113 -14.71 -12.50 -1.67
C LYS A 113 -15.05 -11.01 -1.73
N PRO A 114 -15.98 -10.58 -2.61
CA PRO A 114 -16.49 -9.21 -2.63
C PRO A 114 -17.07 -8.81 -1.26
N ALA A 115 -16.82 -7.57 -0.82
CA ALA A 115 -17.24 -7.05 0.49
C ALA A 115 -16.75 -7.88 1.72
N GLY A 116 -15.81 -8.80 1.51
CA GLY A 116 -15.10 -9.51 2.58
C GLY A 116 -13.91 -8.71 3.12
N LEU A 117 -13.19 -9.30 4.07
CA LEU A 117 -12.04 -8.68 4.71
C LEU A 117 -10.91 -8.41 3.72
N ALA A 118 -10.61 -9.36 2.82
CA ALA A 118 -9.55 -9.20 1.83
C ALA A 118 -9.80 -8.04 0.85
N ALA A 119 -11.04 -7.87 0.37
CA ALA A 119 -11.42 -6.75 -0.50
C ALA A 119 -11.42 -5.41 0.25
N THR A 120 -11.81 -5.42 1.53
CA THR A 120 -11.75 -4.23 2.39
C THR A 120 -10.30 -3.79 2.63
N VAL A 121 -9.41 -4.75 2.91
CA VAL A 121 -7.97 -4.49 3.06
C VAL A 121 -7.38 -3.95 1.75
N GLU A 122 -7.74 -4.50 0.58
CA GLU A 122 -7.37 -3.96 -0.74
C GLU A 122 -7.75 -2.47 -0.87
N GLY A 123 -8.96 -2.10 -0.46
CA GLY A 123 -9.42 -0.70 -0.44
C GLY A 123 -8.64 0.20 0.54
N LEU A 124 -8.43 -0.25 1.78
CA LEU A 124 -7.64 0.49 2.78
C LEU A 124 -6.20 0.70 2.32
N GLY A 125 -5.61 -0.28 1.63
CA GLY A 125 -4.28 -0.16 1.03
C GLY A 125 -4.18 0.95 -0.01
N LEU A 126 -5.20 1.10 -0.86
CA LEU A 126 -5.27 2.19 -1.84
C LEU A 126 -5.37 3.56 -1.15
N LEU A 127 -6.20 3.67 -0.11
CA LEU A 127 -6.32 4.92 0.66
C LEU A 127 -5.01 5.29 1.36
N ALA A 128 -4.35 4.32 2.01
CA ALA A 128 -3.06 4.55 2.67
C ALA A 128 -1.97 4.96 1.68
N LEU A 129 -1.92 4.32 0.51
CA LEU A 129 -0.97 4.64 -0.55
C LEU A 129 -1.17 6.08 -1.04
N LEU A 130 -2.41 6.45 -1.41
CA LEU A 130 -2.72 7.78 -1.91
C LEU A 130 -2.50 8.85 -0.85
N LEU A 131 -2.87 8.59 0.41
CA LEU A 131 -2.64 9.52 1.52
C LEU A 131 -1.14 9.82 1.71
N ALA A 132 -0.29 8.80 1.72
CA ALA A 132 1.16 8.97 1.86
C ALA A 132 1.76 9.74 0.68
N LEU A 133 1.35 9.42 -0.56
CA LEU A 133 1.86 10.09 -1.76
C LEU A 133 1.42 11.55 -1.85
N VAL A 134 0.14 11.85 -1.56
CA VAL A 134 -0.39 13.21 -1.59
C VAL A 134 0.25 14.05 -0.50
N THR A 135 0.33 13.56 0.73
CA THR A 135 0.95 14.32 1.84
C THR A 135 2.43 14.60 1.60
N GLY A 136 3.17 13.65 1.02
CA GLY A 136 4.58 13.84 0.65
C GLY A 136 4.75 14.88 -0.45
N ALA A 137 3.93 14.82 -1.50
CA ALA A 137 3.94 15.82 -2.58
C ALA A 137 3.54 17.22 -2.08
N THR A 138 2.51 17.32 -1.25
CA THR A 138 2.08 18.58 -0.63
C THR A 138 3.19 19.16 0.24
N TRP A 139 3.84 18.35 1.06
CA TRP A 139 4.95 18.82 1.88
C TRP A 139 6.10 19.33 1.02
N PHE A 140 6.50 18.60 -0.01
CA PHE A 140 7.54 19.04 -0.95
C PHE A 140 7.21 20.39 -1.61
N LEU A 141 5.96 20.57 -2.09
CA LEU A 141 5.53 21.82 -2.69
C LEU A 141 5.61 23.00 -1.70
N VAL A 142 5.12 22.81 -0.48
CA VAL A 142 5.15 23.86 0.54
C VAL A 142 6.57 24.21 0.95
N VAL A 143 7.45 23.23 1.15
CA VAL A 143 8.85 23.51 1.49
C VAL A 143 9.55 24.30 0.40
N ASN A 144 9.24 24.02 -0.88
CA ASN A 144 9.82 24.73 -2.01
C ASN A 144 9.28 26.16 -2.18
N MET A 145 8.02 26.41 -1.79
CA MET A 145 7.37 27.72 -1.97
C MET A 145 7.50 28.65 -0.75
N SER A 146 7.47 28.09 0.46
CA SER A 146 7.31 28.85 1.71
C SER A 146 8.29 28.44 2.80
N GLY A 147 9.17 27.47 2.54
CA GLY A 147 10.18 27.01 3.48
C GLY A 147 9.72 25.86 4.39
N PRO A 148 10.60 25.41 5.30
CA PRO A 148 10.37 24.23 6.14
C PRO A 148 9.05 24.30 6.94
N ASN A 149 8.38 23.15 7.08
CA ASN A 149 7.08 23.04 7.76
C ASN A 149 6.98 21.72 8.54
N GLU A 150 7.06 21.80 9.87
CA GLU A 150 7.05 20.64 10.76
C GLU A 150 5.71 19.90 10.82
N LEU A 151 4.60 20.63 10.71
CA LEU A 151 3.26 20.04 10.74
C LEU A 151 3.07 19.12 9.53
N LEU A 152 3.41 19.59 8.33
CA LEU A 152 3.28 18.80 7.10
C LEU A 152 4.21 17.58 7.10
N LEU A 153 5.44 17.72 7.63
CA LEU A 153 6.32 16.57 7.85
C LEU A 153 5.68 15.55 8.80
N SER A 154 5.10 16.02 9.90
CA SER A 154 4.45 15.15 10.90
C SER A 154 3.24 14.42 10.31
N VAL A 155 2.41 15.12 9.53
CA VAL A 155 1.28 14.54 8.81
C VAL A 155 1.74 13.51 7.79
N HIS A 156 2.82 13.78 7.05
CA HIS A 156 3.38 12.80 6.11
C HIS A 156 3.92 11.57 6.84
N LYS A 157 4.69 11.73 7.93
CA LYS A 157 5.18 10.61 8.75
C LYS A 157 4.03 9.77 9.30
N LEU A 158 2.98 10.41 9.84
CA LEU A 158 1.78 9.70 10.28
C LEU A 158 1.13 8.94 9.12
N SER A 159 0.97 9.57 7.96
CA SER A 159 0.40 8.92 6.76
C SER A 159 1.19 7.68 6.34
N VAL A 160 2.53 7.74 6.43
CA VAL A 160 3.41 6.62 6.12
C VAL A 160 3.21 5.44 7.09
N THR A 161 2.83 5.68 8.36
CA THR A 161 2.56 4.59 9.30
C THR A 161 1.41 3.68 8.84
N PHE A 162 0.38 4.23 8.18
CA PHE A 162 -0.72 3.44 7.62
C PHE A 162 -0.27 2.53 6.48
N ILE A 163 0.53 3.05 5.53
CA ILE A 163 1.02 2.22 4.41
C ILE A 163 2.06 1.20 4.90
N GLN A 164 2.84 1.52 5.93
CA GLN A 164 3.78 0.59 6.56
C GLN A 164 3.04 -0.57 7.22
N ALA A 165 2.02 -0.27 8.03
CA ALA A 165 1.16 -1.29 8.65
C ALA A 165 0.48 -2.17 7.59
N TYR A 166 -0.07 -1.55 6.55
CA TYR A 166 -0.66 -2.27 5.41
C TYR A 166 0.34 -3.18 4.73
N PHE A 167 1.53 -2.69 4.37
CA PHE A 167 2.54 -3.44 3.63
C PHE A 167 2.92 -4.74 4.34
N PHE A 168 3.20 -4.67 5.65
CA PHE A 168 3.56 -5.85 6.43
C PHE A 168 2.37 -6.77 6.69
N ALA A 169 1.21 -6.24 7.06
CA ALA A 169 0.04 -7.06 7.34
C ALA A 169 -0.45 -7.79 6.07
N HIS A 170 -0.65 -7.06 4.97
CA HIS A 170 -1.06 -7.61 3.69
C HIS A 170 -0.05 -8.64 3.16
N GLY A 171 1.25 -8.30 3.22
CA GLY A 171 2.32 -9.21 2.82
C GLY A 171 2.33 -10.49 3.66
N ALA A 172 2.16 -10.39 4.98
CA ALA A 172 2.08 -11.55 5.86
C ALA A 172 0.88 -12.45 5.52
N PHE A 173 -0.30 -11.89 5.27
CA PHE A 173 -1.46 -12.67 4.84
C PHE A 173 -1.23 -13.36 3.49
N ALA A 174 -0.62 -12.69 2.51
CA ALA A 174 -0.26 -13.30 1.24
C ALA A 174 0.70 -14.50 1.43
N LEU A 175 1.68 -14.38 2.33
CA LEU A 175 2.59 -15.48 2.68
C LEU A 175 1.87 -16.63 3.39
N LEU A 176 0.91 -16.34 4.28
CA LEU A 176 0.08 -17.36 4.95
C LEU A 176 -0.75 -18.15 3.94
N HIS A 177 -1.37 -17.48 2.96
CA HIS A 177 -2.08 -18.16 1.87
C HIS A 177 -1.14 -19.01 1.01
N LEU A 178 0.07 -18.51 0.70
CA LEU A 178 1.08 -19.29 -0.02
C LEU A 178 1.51 -20.53 0.76
N PHE A 179 1.67 -20.40 2.08
CA PHE A 179 2.03 -21.52 2.95
C PHE A 179 0.91 -22.56 3.05
N LYS A 180 -0.35 -22.14 3.19
CA LYS A 180 -1.53 -23.02 3.14
C LYS A 180 -1.52 -23.81 1.83
N TRP A 181 -1.42 -23.12 0.70
CA TRP A 181 -1.35 -23.75 -0.63
C TRP A 181 -0.17 -24.72 -0.78
N TRP A 182 0.98 -24.44 -0.17
CA TRP A 182 2.15 -25.32 -0.28
C TRP A 182 1.98 -26.67 0.45
N ARG A 183 1.16 -26.67 1.51
CA ARG A 183 0.90 -27.84 2.37
C ARG A 183 -0.20 -28.75 1.86
N GLU A 184 -1.13 -28.19 1.08
CA GLU A 184 -2.15 -28.92 0.32
C GLU A 184 -1.53 -29.62 -0.89
#